data_AF-A0A949NQ01-F1
#
_entry.id   AF-A0A949NQ01-F1
#
_cell.length_a   1.000
_cell.length_b   1.000
_cell.length_c   1.000
_cell.angle_alpha   90.00
_cell.angle_beta   90.00
_cell.angle_gamma   90.00
#
_symmetry.space_group_name_H-M   'P 1'
#
loop_
_entity.id
_entity.type
_entity.pdbx_description
1 polymer ?
#
loop_
_entity_poly.entity_id
_entity_poly.type
_entity_poly.pdbx_seq_one_letter_code
_entity_poly.pdbx_strand_id
1 'polypeptide(L)'
;MALPVVRSHYSLMRGIASPKALCARAKELGYACLAMADRDNLYGLWEFRRACLDNGLRPITGSEVTQPGGVCRAWCLVESAAGFSSLCRLLTRRHTEKGFELGRAVAEEARGLAVLTDHAALLTAWREQGVPACAALPRRPTGASLELRRTARRLGAPMVAIADACFLTPGDLERHMVLRAIAGNTSLSRLDPTDLAPPDAVLVEQGEYARRFAPLPEAMAGAAALAERLSFIPTPGITMPPWDDEQGRSADEVLKARAYAGAAGRYGSPLPGEVVARLERELAIIAGKGFSSYFLVVEDIVGRSPRICGRGSGAASLVAYCLGITNVCPIKFNLYFERFINPQRVDPPDIDVDFAWDERDGVIESVLRQYQGRAAMVATHIFFQGRMAIREVAKVYGLPAQEIKRVTRHLPWLRGPVEGHTGFYPKRQALPPGAKADLAPPPGPRCWPKLRPSWASPATSACTWAGWSSPPAP
;
A
#
# COMPACT_ATOMS: atom_id res chain seq x y z
N MET A 1 -13.46 -16.78 -18.53
CA MET A 1 -12.51 -16.80 -17.38
C MET A 1 -13.01 -15.80 -16.35
N ALA A 2 -13.06 -16.14 -15.06
CA ALA A 2 -13.36 -15.16 -14.01
C ALA A 2 -12.16 -14.24 -13.80
N LEU A 3 -12.41 -12.95 -13.58
CA LEU A 3 -11.36 -11.96 -13.37
C LEU A 3 -10.70 -12.19 -12.00
N PRO A 4 -9.38 -12.47 -11.93
CA PRO A 4 -8.69 -12.87 -10.71
C PRO A 4 -8.38 -11.68 -9.80
N VAL A 5 -9.42 -11.03 -9.29
CA VAL A 5 -9.28 -9.93 -8.32
C VAL A 5 -8.94 -10.50 -6.94
N VAL A 6 -7.80 -10.10 -6.39
CA VAL A 6 -7.30 -10.53 -5.09
C VAL A 6 -6.94 -9.35 -4.19
N ARG A 7 -6.95 -9.59 -2.86
CA ARG A 7 -6.46 -8.67 -1.84
C ARG A 7 -5.23 -9.23 -1.15
N SER A 8 -4.21 -8.39 -0.97
CA SER A 8 -2.99 -8.71 -0.24
C SER A 8 -3.05 -8.21 1.19
N HIS A 9 -2.02 -8.50 2.00
CA HIS A 9 -1.85 -7.93 3.33
C HIS A 9 -1.75 -6.39 3.37
N TYR A 10 -1.60 -5.72 2.22
CA TYR A 10 -1.65 -4.27 2.10
C TYR A 10 -3.09 -3.74 2.16
N SER A 11 -4.10 -4.60 2.06
CA SER A 11 -5.43 -4.34 2.63
C SER A 11 -5.34 -4.43 4.15
N LEU A 12 -4.83 -3.36 4.78
CA LEU A 12 -4.39 -3.34 6.17
C LEU A 12 -5.44 -3.93 7.11
N MET A 13 -4.98 -4.85 7.96
CA MET A 13 -5.80 -5.54 8.97
C MET A 13 -7.02 -6.28 8.40
N ARG A 14 -7.02 -6.62 7.10
CA ARG A 14 -8.05 -7.42 6.43
C ARG A 14 -7.45 -8.52 5.56
N GLY A 15 -6.53 -8.18 4.67
CA GLY A 15 -5.84 -9.16 3.83
C GLY A 15 -4.74 -9.89 4.60
N ILE A 16 -4.41 -11.10 4.13
CA ILE A 16 -3.55 -12.04 4.88
C ILE A 16 -2.30 -12.40 4.08
N ALA A 17 -2.48 -12.75 2.81
CA ALA A 17 -1.40 -13.22 1.96
C ALA A 17 -0.57 -12.06 1.43
N SER A 18 0.75 -12.26 1.34
CA SER A 18 1.61 -11.30 0.65
C SER A 18 1.42 -11.37 -0.87
N PRO A 19 1.76 -10.30 -1.61
CA PRO A 19 1.74 -10.31 -3.07
C PRO A 19 2.49 -11.51 -3.67
N LYS A 20 3.64 -11.89 -3.10
CA LYS A 20 4.41 -13.06 -3.52
C LYS A 20 3.64 -14.37 -3.38
N ALA A 21 3.00 -14.60 -2.23
CA ALA A 21 2.23 -15.82 -1.98
C ALA A 21 1.00 -15.92 -2.89
N LEU A 22 0.32 -14.79 -3.15
CA LEU A 22 -0.79 -14.70 -4.09
C LEU A 22 -0.36 -15.07 -5.52
N CYS A 23 0.76 -14.53 -5.99
CA CYS A 23 1.29 -14.82 -7.33
C CYS A 23 1.71 -16.28 -7.47
N ALA A 24 2.40 -16.85 -6.47
CA ALA A 24 2.77 -18.26 -6.48
C ALA A 24 1.53 -19.16 -6.55
N ARG A 25 0.51 -18.88 -5.73
CA ARG A 25 -0.74 -19.64 -5.74
C ARG A 25 -1.49 -19.52 -7.06
N ALA A 26 -1.54 -18.33 -7.65
CA ALA A 26 -2.16 -18.12 -8.95
C ALA A 26 -1.45 -18.91 -10.06
N LYS A 27 -0.12 -18.97 -10.04
CA LYS A 27 0.66 -19.79 -10.97
C LYS A 27 0.34 -21.29 -10.83
N GLU A 28 0.30 -21.81 -9.61
CA GLU A 28 -0.08 -23.20 -9.33
C GLU A 28 -1.47 -23.55 -9.87
N LEU A 29 -2.41 -22.61 -9.77
CA LEU A 29 -3.79 -22.76 -10.24
C LEU A 29 -3.97 -22.50 -11.76
N GLY A 30 -2.88 -22.25 -12.49
CA GLY A 30 -2.88 -22.08 -13.95
C GLY A 30 -3.37 -20.72 -14.44
N TYR A 31 -3.29 -19.66 -13.62
CA TYR A 31 -3.64 -18.32 -14.07
C TYR A 31 -2.57 -17.74 -15.01
N ALA A 32 -3.00 -16.94 -15.98
CA ALA A 32 -2.11 -16.17 -16.88
C ALA A 32 -1.99 -14.69 -16.45
N CYS A 33 -2.94 -14.19 -15.68
CA CYS A 33 -2.94 -12.84 -15.12
C CYS A 33 -3.48 -12.85 -13.69
N LEU A 34 -3.18 -11.80 -12.94
CA LEU A 34 -3.68 -11.60 -11.59
C LEU A 34 -3.99 -10.12 -11.41
N ALA A 35 -5.11 -9.78 -10.77
CA ALA A 35 -5.49 -8.41 -10.49
C ALA A 35 -5.41 -8.14 -8.98
N MET A 36 -4.58 -7.19 -8.57
CA MET A 36 -4.54 -6.77 -7.17
C MET A 36 -5.44 -5.56 -6.99
N ALA A 37 -6.35 -5.65 -6.03
CA ALA A 37 -7.26 -4.58 -5.66
C ALA A 37 -7.30 -4.43 -4.14
N ASP A 38 -6.17 -3.97 -3.59
CA ASP A 38 -6.09 -3.67 -2.15
C ASP A 38 -7.02 -2.53 -1.76
N ARG A 39 -7.52 -2.59 -0.52
CA ARG A 39 -8.55 -1.67 -0.05
C ARG A 39 -7.99 -0.26 0.20
N ASP A 40 -8.54 0.70 -0.52
CA ASP A 40 -8.28 2.14 -0.43
C ASP A 40 -6.78 2.49 -0.60
N ASN A 41 -5.99 1.70 -1.33
CA ASN A 41 -4.56 1.98 -1.52
C ASN A 41 -3.91 1.26 -2.72
N LEU A 42 -2.65 1.61 -2.97
CA LEU A 42 -1.74 0.96 -3.94
C LEU A 42 -0.40 0.55 -3.31
N TYR A 43 -0.35 0.34 -1.99
CA TYR A 43 0.91 0.18 -1.24
C TYR A 43 1.76 -0.99 -1.73
N GLY A 44 1.12 -2.12 -2.06
CA GLY A 44 1.78 -3.33 -2.54
C GLY A 44 2.13 -3.34 -4.03
N LEU A 45 1.81 -2.29 -4.79
CA LEU A 45 1.85 -2.32 -6.26
C LEU A 45 3.19 -2.80 -6.83
N TRP A 46 4.30 -2.24 -6.36
CA TRP A 46 5.62 -2.55 -6.91
C TRP A 46 6.09 -3.96 -6.55
N GLU A 47 5.79 -4.42 -5.34
CA GLU A 47 6.06 -5.79 -4.91
C GLU A 47 5.22 -6.78 -5.72
N PHE A 48 3.93 -6.49 -5.88
CA PHE A 48 3.00 -7.29 -6.68
C PHE A 48 3.43 -7.40 -8.15
N ARG A 49 3.80 -6.27 -8.76
CA ARG A 49 4.31 -6.24 -10.14
C ARG A 49 5.53 -7.14 -10.29
N ARG A 50 6.49 -7.04 -9.36
CA ARG A 50 7.69 -7.89 -9.37
C ARG A 50 7.31 -9.37 -9.22
N ALA A 51 6.46 -9.70 -8.24
CA ALA A 51 6.02 -11.06 -7.99
C ALA A 51 5.25 -11.68 -9.17
N CYS A 52 4.45 -10.88 -9.89
CA CYS A 52 3.79 -11.33 -11.11
C CYS A 52 4.80 -11.71 -12.19
N LEU A 53 5.78 -10.84 -12.46
CA LEU A 53 6.83 -11.08 -13.45
C LEU A 53 7.65 -12.35 -13.13
N ASP A 54 8.04 -12.52 -11.87
CA ASP A 54 8.80 -13.69 -11.40
C ASP A 54 8.00 -15.01 -11.57
N ASN A 55 6.67 -14.92 -11.63
CA ASN A 55 5.77 -16.07 -11.81
C ASN A 55 5.22 -16.21 -13.24
N GLY A 56 5.62 -15.34 -14.18
CA GLY A 56 5.10 -15.36 -15.55
C GLY A 56 3.63 -14.92 -15.67
N LEU A 57 3.14 -14.15 -14.70
CA LEU A 57 1.78 -13.61 -14.68
C LEU A 57 1.78 -12.18 -15.24
N ARG A 58 0.74 -11.84 -16.01
CA ARG A 58 0.45 -10.44 -16.34
C ARG A 58 -0.21 -9.73 -15.15
N PRO A 59 0.41 -8.68 -14.58
CA PRO A 59 -0.21 -7.93 -13.49
C PRO A 59 -1.32 -7.02 -14.02
N ILE A 60 -2.44 -6.99 -13.30
CA ILE A 60 -3.51 -6.00 -13.47
C ILE A 60 -3.52 -5.13 -12.21
N THR A 61 -3.32 -3.83 -12.41
CA THR A 61 -3.26 -2.85 -11.31
C THR A 61 -4.65 -2.32 -10.98
N GLY A 62 -4.98 -2.22 -9.70
CA GLY A 62 -6.23 -1.61 -9.27
C GLY A 62 -6.30 -1.42 -7.75
N SER A 63 -7.46 -0.97 -7.29
CA SER A 63 -7.78 -0.85 -5.87
C SER A 63 -9.28 -1.06 -5.65
N GLU A 64 -9.65 -1.61 -4.50
CA GLU A 64 -11.01 -1.54 -3.99
C GLU A 64 -11.18 -0.20 -3.28
N VAL A 65 -11.97 0.71 -3.85
CA VAL A 65 -12.28 2.01 -3.25
C VAL A 65 -13.61 1.91 -2.52
N THR A 66 -13.61 2.22 -1.23
CA THR A 66 -14.78 2.05 -0.35
C THR A 66 -15.35 3.39 0.10
N GLN A 67 -16.68 3.47 0.22
CA GLN A 67 -17.31 4.56 0.95
C GLN A 67 -16.89 4.49 2.43
N PRO A 68 -16.52 5.62 3.07
CA PRO A 68 -16.35 5.66 4.52
C PRO A 68 -17.55 5.06 5.25
N GLY A 69 -17.31 4.23 6.27
CA GLY A 69 -18.36 3.44 6.93
C GLY A 69 -18.70 2.11 6.24
N GLY A 70 -18.16 1.84 5.04
CA GLY A 70 -18.19 0.51 4.41
C GLY A 70 -19.52 0.13 3.74
N VAL A 71 -20.41 1.08 3.48
CA VAL A 71 -21.76 0.83 2.94
C VAL A 71 -21.72 0.33 1.49
N CYS A 72 -20.79 0.84 0.69
CA CYS A 72 -20.64 0.46 -0.72
C CYS A 72 -19.18 0.58 -1.19
N ARG A 73 -18.89 -0.02 -2.33
CA ARG A 73 -17.53 -0.12 -2.88
C ARG A 73 -17.48 -0.19 -4.40
N ALA A 74 -16.30 0.07 -4.93
CA ALA A 74 -15.95 -0.06 -6.32
C ALA A 74 -14.60 -0.77 -6.47
N TRP A 75 -14.46 -1.66 -7.44
CA TRP A 75 -13.14 -2.07 -7.93
C TRP A 75 -12.77 -1.18 -9.11
N CYS A 76 -11.70 -0.41 -8.96
CA CYS A 76 -11.17 0.45 -10.00
C CYS A 76 -9.89 -0.18 -10.53
N LEU A 77 -9.94 -0.73 -11.74
CA LEU A 77 -8.80 -1.37 -12.41
C LEU A 77 -8.27 -0.46 -13.52
N VAL A 78 -6.96 -0.43 -13.70
CA VAL A 78 -6.28 0.53 -14.57
C VAL A 78 -6.19 0.01 -15.99
N GLU A 79 -6.79 0.72 -16.96
CA GLU A 79 -6.70 0.38 -18.39
C GLU A 79 -5.60 1.18 -19.12
N SER A 80 -5.15 2.30 -18.55
CA SER A 80 -4.20 3.21 -19.21
C SER A 80 -3.41 4.06 -18.23
N ALA A 81 -2.40 4.81 -18.73
CA ALA A 81 -1.67 5.79 -17.93
C ALA A 81 -2.59 6.86 -17.32
N ALA A 82 -3.59 7.34 -18.07
CA ALA A 82 -4.61 8.26 -17.57
C ALA A 82 -5.41 7.62 -16.42
N GLY A 83 -5.77 6.34 -16.57
CA GLY A 83 -6.40 5.55 -15.52
C GLY A 83 -5.56 5.45 -14.25
N PHE A 84 -4.25 5.25 -14.37
CA PHE A 84 -3.37 5.20 -13.21
C PHE A 84 -3.38 6.53 -12.44
N SER A 85 -3.25 7.66 -13.15
CA SER A 85 -3.36 8.99 -12.54
C SER A 85 -4.72 9.23 -11.89
N SER A 86 -5.79 8.81 -12.56
CA SER A 86 -7.16 8.87 -12.06
C SER A 86 -7.35 8.07 -10.76
N LEU A 87 -6.84 6.83 -10.71
CA LEU A 87 -6.89 6.01 -9.50
C LEU A 87 -6.11 6.66 -8.36
N CYS A 88 -4.91 7.19 -8.62
CA CYS A 88 -4.13 7.90 -7.62
C CYS A 88 -4.90 9.10 -7.04
N ARG A 89 -5.52 9.94 -7.88
CA ARG A 89 -6.35 11.06 -7.41
C ARG A 89 -7.56 10.59 -6.62
N LEU A 90 -8.27 9.58 -7.09
CA LEU A 90 -9.42 9.00 -6.40
C LEU A 90 -9.05 8.49 -5.00
N LEU A 91 -7.92 7.80 -4.88
CA LEU A 91 -7.40 7.33 -3.59
C LEU A 91 -6.95 8.48 -2.69
N THR A 92 -6.27 9.50 -3.23
CA THR A 92 -5.93 10.70 -2.46
C THR A 92 -7.19 11.36 -1.89
N ARG A 93 -8.21 11.58 -2.73
CA ARG A 93 -9.50 12.15 -2.31
C ARG A 93 -10.16 11.31 -1.22
N ARG A 94 -10.14 9.97 -1.39
CA ARG A 94 -10.66 9.04 -0.38
C ARG A 94 -10.00 9.20 0.99
N HIS A 95 -8.72 9.55 1.05
CA HIS A 95 -8.01 9.75 2.32
C HIS A 95 -8.08 11.17 2.89
N THR A 96 -8.24 12.19 2.04
CA THR A 96 -8.13 13.60 2.45
C THR A 96 -9.46 14.35 2.53
N GLU A 97 -10.48 13.94 1.78
CA GLU A 97 -11.77 14.61 1.76
C GLU A 97 -12.65 14.15 2.93
N LYS A 98 -13.00 15.07 3.84
CA LYS A 98 -13.89 14.79 4.99
C LYS A 98 -15.30 14.34 4.57
N GLY A 99 -15.80 14.83 3.44
CA GLY A 99 -17.12 14.52 2.88
C GLY A 99 -17.04 13.65 1.62
N PHE A 100 -16.09 12.71 1.58
CA PHE A 100 -15.90 11.84 0.42
C PHE A 100 -17.16 11.03 0.11
N GLU A 101 -17.62 11.15 -1.13
CA GLU A 101 -18.75 10.39 -1.67
C GLU A 101 -18.29 9.56 -2.87
N LEU A 102 -18.28 8.24 -2.71
CA LEU A 102 -17.76 7.28 -3.70
C LEU A 102 -18.44 7.44 -5.06
N GLY A 103 -19.77 7.59 -5.07
CA GLY A 103 -20.55 7.76 -6.29
C GLY A 103 -20.08 8.96 -7.11
N ARG A 104 -19.91 10.11 -6.45
CA ARG A 104 -19.45 11.35 -7.09
C ARG A 104 -17.97 11.27 -7.48
N ALA A 105 -17.11 10.83 -6.57
CA ALA A 105 -15.67 10.83 -6.80
C ALA A 105 -15.27 9.91 -7.96
N VAL A 106 -15.89 8.73 -8.08
CA VAL A 106 -15.66 7.83 -9.21
C VAL A 106 -16.16 8.45 -10.51
N ALA A 107 -17.33 9.11 -10.51
CA ALA A 107 -17.84 9.75 -11.73
C ALA A 107 -16.90 10.84 -12.27
N GLU A 108 -16.30 11.61 -11.37
CA GLU A 108 -15.35 12.67 -11.72
C GLU A 108 -13.98 12.12 -12.16
N GLU A 109 -13.55 10.95 -11.65
CA GLU A 109 -12.20 10.40 -11.87
C GLU A 109 -12.15 9.10 -12.70
N ALA A 110 -13.24 8.63 -13.30
CA ALA A 110 -13.30 7.32 -14.00
C ALA A 110 -12.47 7.22 -15.30
N ARG A 111 -11.86 8.31 -15.78
CA ARG A 111 -11.15 8.33 -17.07
C ARG A 111 -10.03 7.28 -17.11
N GLY A 112 -10.12 6.35 -18.05
CA GLY A 112 -9.12 5.29 -18.24
C GLY A 112 -9.16 4.17 -17.19
N LEU A 113 -10.24 4.11 -16.40
CA LEU A 113 -10.50 3.05 -15.43
C LEU A 113 -11.60 2.10 -15.90
N ALA A 114 -11.40 0.81 -15.64
CA ALA A 114 -12.47 -0.15 -15.56
C ALA A 114 -13.09 -0.06 -14.15
N VAL A 115 -14.33 0.41 -14.07
CA VAL A 115 -15.07 0.55 -12.80
C VAL A 115 -16.04 -0.61 -12.66
N LEU A 116 -15.96 -1.36 -11.56
CA LEU A 116 -16.88 -2.43 -11.24
C LEU A 116 -17.51 -2.18 -9.86
N THR A 117 -18.78 -2.52 -9.67
CA THR A 117 -19.43 -2.47 -8.35
C THR A 117 -20.43 -3.60 -8.17
N ASP A 118 -20.60 -4.03 -6.93
CA ASP A 118 -21.65 -4.95 -6.50
C ASP A 118 -22.93 -4.22 -6.04
N HIS A 119 -23.00 -2.89 -6.18
CA HIS A 119 -24.11 -2.06 -5.71
C HIS A 119 -24.96 -1.49 -6.86
N ALA A 120 -26.25 -1.86 -6.92
CA ALA A 120 -27.15 -1.50 -8.03
C ALA A 120 -27.38 0.02 -8.19
N ALA A 121 -27.50 0.75 -7.07
CA ALA A 121 -27.66 2.20 -7.10
C ALA A 121 -26.43 2.92 -7.68
N LEU A 122 -25.21 2.51 -7.30
CA LEU A 122 -23.98 3.08 -7.86
C LEU A 122 -23.84 2.76 -9.35
N LEU A 123 -24.15 1.53 -9.75
CA LEU A 123 -24.14 1.14 -11.16
C LEU A 123 -25.08 2.04 -11.98
N THR A 124 -26.28 2.32 -11.47
CA THR A 124 -27.24 3.21 -12.15
C THR A 124 -26.69 4.63 -12.26
N ALA A 125 -26.28 5.22 -11.12
CA ALA A 125 -25.79 6.60 -11.07
C ALA A 125 -24.59 6.84 -11.99
N TRP A 126 -23.66 5.89 -12.07
CA TRP A 126 -22.48 6.00 -12.93
C TRP A 126 -22.82 5.85 -14.41
N ARG A 127 -23.70 4.92 -14.77
CA ARG A 127 -24.10 4.71 -16.17
C ARG A 127 -24.86 5.92 -16.72
N GLU A 128 -25.71 6.54 -15.90
CA GLU A 128 -26.41 7.80 -16.25
C GLU A 128 -25.44 8.98 -16.44
N GLN A 129 -24.32 8.98 -15.72
CA GLN A 129 -23.24 9.96 -15.85
C GLN A 129 -22.20 9.61 -16.94
N GLY A 130 -22.46 8.57 -17.76
CA GLY A 130 -21.60 8.18 -18.87
C GLY A 130 -20.35 7.39 -18.48
N VAL A 131 -20.20 6.98 -17.21
CA VAL A 131 -19.11 6.10 -16.78
C VAL A 131 -19.39 4.67 -17.29
N PRO A 132 -18.42 4.01 -17.96
CA PRO A 132 -18.58 2.65 -18.46
C PRO A 132 -18.46 1.60 -17.33
N ALA A 133 -19.27 1.74 -16.28
CA ALA A 133 -19.27 0.86 -15.12
C ALA A 133 -19.87 -0.53 -15.44
N CYS A 134 -19.33 -1.56 -14.79
CA CYS A 134 -19.76 -2.95 -14.91
C CYS A 134 -20.35 -3.47 -13.60
N ALA A 135 -21.29 -4.41 -13.70
CA ALA A 135 -21.82 -5.13 -12.56
C ALA A 135 -20.85 -6.25 -12.13
N ALA A 136 -20.27 -6.11 -10.94
CA ALA A 136 -19.36 -7.09 -10.38
C ALA A 136 -20.14 -8.21 -9.68
N LEU A 137 -19.82 -9.47 -10.01
CA LEU A 137 -20.39 -10.64 -9.39
C LEU A 137 -19.28 -11.43 -8.68
N PRO A 138 -19.07 -11.22 -7.36
CA PRO A 138 -17.99 -11.85 -6.63
C PRO A 138 -18.28 -13.32 -6.32
N ARG A 139 -17.28 -14.18 -6.57
CA ARG A 139 -17.20 -15.61 -6.21
C ARG A 139 -18.22 -16.54 -6.87
N ARG A 140 -19.50 -16.20 -6.84
CA ARG A 140 -20.63 -16.91 -7.46
C ARG A 140 -21.88 -16.03 -7.56
N PRO A 141 -22.81 -16.29 -8.49
CA PRO A 141 -24.13 -15.67 -8.48
C PRO A 141 -24.92 -16.09 -7.24
N THR A 142 -25.48 -15.12 -6.52
CA THR A 142 -26.34 -15.34 -5.33
C THR A 142 -27.67 -14.60 -5.46
N GLY A 143 -28.61 -14.87 -4.54
CA GLY A 143 -29.86 -14.11 -4.44
C GLY A 143 -29.62 -12.61 -4.21
N ALA A 144 -28.61 -12.25 -3.41
CA ALA A 144 -28.24 -10.85 -3.15
C ALA A 144 -27.84 -10.07 -4.42
N SER A 145 -27.29 -10.77 -5.43
CA SER A 145 -26.93 -10.15 -6.72
C SER A 145 -28.11 -9.96 -7.68
N LEU A 146 -29.34 -10.37 -7.32
CA LEU A 146 -30.49 -10.34 -8.25
C LEU A 146 -30.83 -8.91 -8.70
N GLU A 147 -30.86 -7.96 -7.77
CA GLU A 147 -31.15 -6.55 -8.07
C GLU A 147 -30.09 -5.95 -9.00
N LEU A 148 -28.81 -6.20 -8.71
CA LEU A 148 -27.69 -5.76 -9.54
C LEU A 148 -27.80 -6.34 -10.95
N ARG A 149 -28.11 -7.62 -11.10
CA ARG A 149 -28.26 -8.28 -12.42
C ARG A 149 -29.43 -7.73 -13.22
N ARG A 150 -30.58 -7.47 -12.59
CA ARG A 150 -31.73 -6.81 -13.24
C ARG A 150 -31.37 -5.41 -13.72
N THR A 151 -30.69 -4.66 -12.86
CA THR A 151 -30.22 -3.30 -13.16
C THR A 151 -29.23 -3.31 -14.32
N ALA A 152 -28.26 -4.22 -14.29
CA ALA A 152 -27.27 -4.37 -15.37
C ALA A 152 -27.94 -4.66 -16.71
N ARG A 153 -28.90 -5.58 -16.77
CA ARG A 153 -29.67 -5.88 -17.99
C ARG A 153 -30.47 -4.68 -18.50
N ARG A 154 -31.15 -3.96 -17.60
CA ARG A 154 -31.91 -2.76 -17.94
C ARG A 154 -31.03 -1.66 -18.54
N LEU A 155 -29.81 -1.50 -18.02
CA LEU A 155 -28.86 -0.46 -18.43
C LEU A 155 -27.90 -0.91 -19.56
N GLY A 156 -28.03 -2.14 -20.05
CA GLY A 156 -27.06 -2.75 -20.97
C GLY A 156 -25.62 -2.76 -20.41
N ALA A 157 -25.45 -2.80 -19.09
CA ALA A 157 -24.15 -2.83 -18.45
C ALA A 157 -23.59 -4.26 -18.43
N PRO A 158 -22.30 -4.47 -18.77
CA PRO A 158 -21.69 -5.78 -18.69
C PRO A 158 -21.73 -6.34 -17.27
N MET A 159 -22.01 -7.63 -17.14
CA MET A 159 -21.80 -8.38 -15.90
C MET A 159 -20.42 -9.03 -15.95
N VAL A 160 -19.72 -9.01 -14.82
CA VAL A 160 -18.33 -9.47 -14.73
C VAL A 160 -18.19 -10.39 -13.51
N ALA A 161 -17.86 -11.65 -13.76
CA ALA A 161 -17.48 -12.59 -12.70
C ALA A 161 -16.09 -12.23 -12.16
N ILE A 162 -16.01 -11.93 -10.87
CA ILE A 162 -14.74 -11.63 -10.19
C ILE A 162 -14.45 -12.67 -9.10
N ALA A 163 -13.17 -13.01 -8.91
CA ALA A 163 -12.74 -13.92 -7.85
C ALA A 163 -13.02 -13.35 -6.46
N ASP A 164 -12.76 -12.05 -6.26
CA ASP A 164 -12.88 -11.34 -4.98
C ASP A 164 -12.23 -12.12 -3.82
N ALA A 165 -11.04 -12.67 -4.06
CA ALA A 165 -10.38 -13.60 -3.16
C ALA A 165 -9.53 -12.86 -2.12
N CYS A 166 -9.66 -13.28 -0.86
CA CYS A 166 -8.86 -12.82 0.28
C CYS A 166 -7.95 -13.93 0.82
N PHE A 167 -8.26 -15.19 0.48
CA PHE A 167 -7.66 -16.39 1.05
C PHE A 167 -6.99 -17.23 -0.03
N LEU A 168 -5.86 -17.85 0.32
CA LEU A 168 -5.18 -18.84 -0.52
C LEU A 168 -5.76 -20.24 -0.29
N THR A 169 -6.15 -20.49 0.96
CA THR A 169 -6.69 -21.77 1.43
C THR A 169 -7.89 -21.53 2.37
N PRO A 170 -8.80 -22.50 2.54
CA PRO A 170 -9.90 -22.38 3.50
C PRO A 170 -9.45 -22.11 4.94
N GLY A 171 -8.26 -22.58 5.34
CA GLY A 171 -7.70 -22.37 6.67
C GLY A 171 -7.26 -20.93 6.96
N ASP A 172 -7.19 -20.06 5.94
CA ASP A 172 -6.88 -18.65 6.14
C ASP A 172 -8.01 -17.88 6.84
N LEU A 173 -9.24 -18.42 6.85
CA LEU A 173 -10.35 -17.79 7.55
C LEU A 173 -10.07 -17.64 9.06
N GLU A 174 -9.44 -18.62 9.70
CA GLU A 174 -9.10 -18.52 11.12
C GLU A 174 -8.09 -17.38 11.38
N ARG A 175 -7.09 -17.24 10.50
CA ARG A 175 -6.12 -16.13 10.53
C ARG A 175 -6.81 -14.79 10.30
N HIS A 176 -7.78 -14.75 9.39
CA HIS A 176 -8.60 -13.58 9.12
C HIS A 176 -9.35 -13.13 10.37
N MET A 177 -10.02 -14.06 11.05
CA MET A 177 -10.80 -13.76 12.25
C MET A 177 -9.92 -13.17 13.34
N VAL A 178 -8.73 -13.73 13.57
CA VAL A 178 -7.75 -13.18 14.51
C VAL A 178 -7.34 -11.77 14.10
N LEU A 179 -6.99 -11.56 12.82
CA LEU A 179 -6.58 -10.25 12.32
C LEU A 179 -7.70 -9.20 12.46
N ARG A 180 -8.95 -9.56 12.16
CA ARG A 180 -10.13 -8.70 12.33
C ARG A 180 -10.41 -8.41 13.81
N ALA A 181 -10.21 -9.38 14.70
CA ALA A 181 -10.34 -9.19 16.14
C ALA A 181 -9.29 -8.20 16.68
N ILE A 182 -8.03 -8.29 16.22
CA ILE A 182 -7.00 -7.29 16.54
C ILE A 182 -7.43 -5.91 16.02
N ALA A 183 -7.93 -5.84 14.77
CA ALA A 183 -8.36 -4.58 14.14
C ALA A 183 -9.50 -3.90 14.90
N GLY A 184 -10.49 -4.68 15.34
CA GLY A 184 -11.64 -4.20 16.11
C GLY A 184 -11.37 -4.07 17.61
N ASN A 185 -10.13 -4.31 18.06
CA ASN A 185 -9.75 -4.35 19.48
C ASN A 185 -10.73 -5.18 20.33
N THR A 186 -11.07 -6.38 19.84
CA THR A 186 -12.08 -7.27 20.41
C THR A 186 -11.58 -8.72 20.52
N SER A 187 -12.37 -9.61 21.12
CA SER A 187 -12.08 -11.05 21.19
C SER A 187 -12.77 -11.81 20.05
N LEU A 188 -12.30 -13.03 19.75
CA LEU A 188 -12.93 -13.88 18.72
C LEU A 188 -14.42 -14.14 19.00
N SER A 189 -14.79 -14.25 20.28
CA SER A 189 -16.17 -14.48 20.72
C SER A 189 -17.11 -13.30 20.53
N ARG A 190 -16.56 -12.09 20.32
CA ARG A 190 -17.32 -10.83 20.17
C ARG A 190 -17.18 -10.23 18.77
N LEU A 191 -16.63 -11.00 17.83
CA LEU A 191 -16.40 -10.55 16.48
C LEU A 191 -17.72 -10.49 15.71
N ASP A 192 -17.98 -9.37 15.05
CA ASP A 192 -19.15 -9.23 14.18
C ASP A 192 -18.91 -10.04 12.88
N PRO A 193 -19.80 -10.99 12.53
CA PRO A 193 -19.68 -11.76 11.29
C PRO A 193 -19.70 -10.90 10.01
N THR A 194 -20.32 -9.72 10.04
CA THR A 194 -20.35 -8.79 8.90
C THR A 194 -18.99 -8.18 8.60
N ASP A 195 -18.08 -8.23 9.57
CA ASP A 195 -16.75 -7.65 9.48
C ASP A 195 -15.71 -8.62 8.86
N LEU A 196 -16.14 -9.87 8.61
CA LEU A 196 -15.36 -10.96 8.03
C LEU A 196 -15.54 -11.05 6.52
N ALA A 197 -14.47 -11.38 5.81
CA ALA A 197 -14.57 -11.88 4.45
C ALA A 197 -15.30 -13.25 4.42
N PRO A 198 -16.15 -13.50 3.41
CA PRO A 198 -16.88 -14.75 3.31
C PRO A 198 -15.97 -15.98 3.25
N PRO A 199 -16.36 -17.12 3.84
CA PRO A 199 -15.54 -18.34 3.86
C PRO A 199 -15.13 -18.87 2.47
N ASP A 200 -15.91 -18.55 1.43
CA ASP A 200 -15.67 -18.94 0.04
C ASP A 200 -14.80 -17.94 -0.73
N ALA A 201 -14.24 -16.92 -0.08
CA ALA A 201 -13.27 -15.96 -0.64
C ALA A 201 -11.86 -16.55 -0.82
N VAL A 202 -11.81 -17.83 -1.20
CA VAL A 202 -10.60 -18.59 -1.52
C VAL A 202 -10.34 -18.50 -3.02
N LEU A 203 -9.08 -18.26 -3.40
CA LEU A 203 -8.66 -18.33 -4.80
C LEU A 203 -8.65 -19.79 -5.26
N VAL A 204 -9.47 -20.10 -6.26
CA VAL A 204 -9.66 -21.45 -6.83
C VAL A 204 -9.33 -21.48 -8.32
N GLU A 205 -9.34 -22.64 -8.95
CA GLU A 205 -9.10 -22.77 -10.39
C GLU A 205 -10.22 -22.15 -11.24
N GLN A 206 -9.90 -21.77 -12.48
CA GLN A 206 -10.88 -21.21 -13.42
C GLN A 206 -12.05 -22.14 -13.73
N GLY A 207 -11.82 -23.46 -13.74
CA GLY A 207 -12.88 -24.45 -13.94
C GLY A 207 -13.92 -24.44 -12.82
N GLU A 208 -13.52 -24.14 -11.59
CA GLU A 208 -14.43 -24.01 -10.45
C GLU A 208 -15.30 -22.76 -10.58
N TYR A 209 -14.73 -21.62 -10.99
CA TYR A 209 -15.54 -20.44 -11.31
C TYR A 209 -16.50 -20.71 -12.48
N ALA A 210 -16.07 -21.42 -13.53
CA ALA A 210 -16.95 -21.80 -14.63
C ALA A 210 -18.15 -22.64 -14.15
N ARG A 211 -17.94 -23.58 -13.23
CA ARG A 211 -19.03 -24.34 -12.58
C ARG A 211 -19.97 -23.42 -11.79
N ARG A 212 -19.43 -22.53 -10.96
CA ARG A 212 -20.23 -21.59 -10.13
C ARG A 212 -21.06 -20.63 -10.98
N PHE A 213 -20.54 -20.22 -12.12
CA PHE A 213 -21.18 -19.29 -13.07
C PHE A 213 -21.87 -19.98 -14.25
N ALA A 214 -22.04 -21.30 -14.23
CA ALA A 214 -22.77 -22.02 -15.28
C ALA A 214 -24.18 -21.45 -15.57
N PRO A 215 -24.95 -20.95 -14.57
CA PRO A 215 -26.23 -20.28 -14.82
C PRO A 215 -26.13 -18.87 -15.44
N LEU A 216 -24.92 -18.31 -15.55
CA LEU A 216 -24.66 -16.94 -15.99
C LEU A 216 -23.36 -16.84 -16.81
N PRO A 217 -23.26 -17.55 -17.94
CA PRO A 217 -22.05 -17.61 -18.77
C PRO A 217 -21.62 -16.23 -19.30
N GLU A 218 -22.57 -15.31 -19.49
CA GLU A 218 -22.30 -13.95 -19.94
C GLU A 218 -21.37 -13.19 -18.97
N ALA A 219 -21.42 -13.49 -17.67
CA ALA A 219 -20.55 -12.86 -16.68
C ALA A 219 -19.09 -13.32 -16.80
N MET A 220 -18.89 -14.59 -17.18
CA MET A 220 -17.57 -15.18 -17.44
C MET A 220 -16.98 -14.67 -18.76
N ALA A 221 -17.83 -14.40 -19.76
CA ALA A 221 -17.43 -13.77 -21.02
C ALA A 221 -17.05 -12.30 -20.81
N GLY A 222 -17.87 -11.53 -20.07
CA GLY A 222 -17.56 -10.15 -19.71
C GLY A 222 -16.25 -10.01 -18.93
N ALA A 223 -15.98 -10.93 -18.01
CA ALA A 223 -14.71 -10.98 -17.29
C ALA A 223 -13.49 -11.26 -18.19
N ALA A 224 -13.61 -12.16 -19.17
CA ALA A 224 -12.54 -12.43 -20.13
C ALA A 224 -12.25 -11.20 -21.01
N ALA A 225 -13.30 -10.61 -21.59
CA ALA A 225 -13.17 -9.41 -22.42
C ALA A 225 -12.56 -8.23 -21.65
N LEU A 226 -12.92 -8.07 -20.37
CA LEU A 226 -12.32 -7.04 -19.53
C LEU A 226 -10.85 -7.33 -19.21
N ALA A 227 -10.49 -8.58 -18.91
CA ALA A 227 -9.12 -8.97 -18.61
C ALA A 227 -8.15 -8.76 -19.79
N GLU A 228 -8.64 -8.86 -21.03
CA GLU A 228 -7.86 -8.58 -22.25
C GLU A 228 -7.54 -7.09 -22.40
N ARG A 229 -8.49 -6.21 -22.07
CA ARG A 229 -8.30 -4.75 -22.12
C ARG A 229 -7.32 -4.24 -21.06
N LEU A 230 -7.26 -4.91 -19.91
CA LEU A 230 -6.42 -4.53 -18.76
C LEU A 230 -4.95 -4.93 -18.96
N SER A 231 -4.29 -4.37 -19.97
CA SER A 231 -2.90 -4.68 -20.33
C SER A 231 -1.88 -3.63 -19.85
N PHE A 232 -2.34 -2.47 -19.38
CA PHE A 232 -1.46 -1.41 -18.92
C PHE A 232 -0.75 -1.78 -17.61
N ILE A 233 0.57 -1.58 -17.58
CA ILE A 233 1.41 -1.83 -16.42
C ILE A 233 2.16 -0.54 -16.08
N PRO A 234 1.95 0.07 -14.90
CA PRO A 234 2.74 1.20 -14.44
C PRO A 234 4.23 0.87 -14.43
N THR A 235 5.06 1.81 -14.89
CA THR A 235 6.52 1.71 -14.87
C THR A 235 7.10 2.78 -13.97
N PRO A 236 8.12 2.44 -13.14
CA PRO A 236 8.83 3.44 -12.37
C PRO A 236 9.69 4.29 -13.33
N GLY A 237 9.74 5.59 -13.08
CA GLY A 237 10.56 6.55 -13.80
C GLY A 237 11.19 7.55 -12.84
N ILE A 238 12.26 8.21 -13.28
CA ILE A 238 12.87 9.31 -12.55
C ILE A 238 12.11 10.59 -12.90
N THR A 239 11.60 11.28 -11.89
CA THR A 239 10.96 12.59 -12.03
C THR A 239 11.79 13.59 -11.24
N MET A 240 12.39 14.56 -11.93
CA MET A 240 13.12 15.65 -11.29
C MET A 240 12.14 16.77 -10.89
N PRO A 241 12.46 17.55 -9.84
CA PRO A 241 11.70 18.75 -9.51
C PRO A 241 11.63 19.70 -10.71
N PRO A 242 10.47 20.33 -10.95
CA PRO A 242 10.34 21.33 -12.01
C PRO A 242 11.25 22.51 -11.71
N TRP A 243 11.86 23.07 -12.76
CA TRP A 243 12.65 24.29 -12.69
C TRP A 243 12.00 25.34 -13.60
N ASP A 244 11.53 26.41 -12.99
CA ASP A 244 11.01 27.58 -13.70
C ASP A 244 11.77 28.80 -13.17
N ASP A 245 12.59 29.41 -14.05
CA ASP A 245 13.29 30.66 -13.77
C ASP A 245 12.55 31.79 -14.50
N GLU A 246 12.26 32.91 -13.81
CA GLU A 246 11.52 34.04 -14.37
C GLU A 246 12.20 34.67 -15.59
N GLN A 247 13.52 34.50 -15.71
CA GLN A 247 14.34 35.00 -16.82
C GLN A 247 14.54 33.95 -17.92
N GLY A 248 13.90 32.78 -17.81
CA GLY A 248 13.97 31.69 -18.79
C GLY A 248 15.33 30.98 -18.85
N ARG A 249 16.19 31.15 -17.85
CA ARG A 249 17.51 30.49 -17.81
C ARG A 249 17.38 29.02 -17.49
N SER A 250 18.27 28.22 -18.08
CA SER A 250 18.37 26.80 -17.77
C SER A 250 18.86 26.56 -16.34
N ALA A 251 18.48 25.41 -15.76
CA ALA A 251 18.97 25.00 -14.45
C ALA A 251 20.51 24.88 -14.42
N ASP A 252 21.13 24.45 -15.51
CA ASP A 252 22.58 24.30 -15.62
C ASP A 252 23.31 25.64 -15.52
N GLU A 253 22.82 26.67 -16.23
CA GLU A 253 23.38 28.02 -16.19
C GLU A 253 23.26 28.65 -14.80
N VAL A 254 22.08 28.53 -14.18
CA VAL A 254 21.84 29.09 -12.84
C VAL A 254 22.67 28.38 -11.78
N LEU A 255 22.73 27.04 -11.82
CA LEU A 255 23.56 26.25 -10.93
C LEU A 255 25.04 26.64 -11.06
N LYS A 256 25.55 26.76 -12.29
CA LYS A 256 26.92 27.18 -12.55
C LYS A 256 27.19 28.57 -11.96
N ALA A 257 26.34 29.55 -12.24
CA ALA A 257 26.52 30.91 -11.73
C ALA A 257 26.53 30.97 -10.19
N ARG A 258 25.59 30.30 -9.53
CA ARG A 258 25.51 30.25 -8.05
C ARG A 258 26.70 29.51 -7.44
N ALA A 259 27.12 28.41 -8.03
CA ALA A 259 28.26 27.64 -7.56
C ALA A 259 29.57 28.46 -7.64
N TYR A 260 29.78 29.22 -8.70
CA TYR A 260 30.92 30.13 -8.84
C TYR A 260 30.87 31.30 -7.85
N ALA A 261 29.70 31.90 -7.63
CA ALA A 261 29.53 32.96 -6.64
C ALA A 261 29.83 32.45 -5.22
N GLY A 262 29.30 31.26 -4.88
CA GLY A 262 29.58 30.60 -3.60
C GLY A 262 31.05 30.20 -3.45
N ALA A 263 31.70 29.73 -4.52
CA ALA A 263 33.14 29.47 -4.52
C ALA A 263 33.94 30.73 -4.23
N ALA A 264 33.60 31.87 -4.86
CA ALA A 264 34.28 33.14 -4.61
C ALA A 264 34.14 33.61 -3.15
N GLY A 265 32.97 33.40 -2.54
CA GLY A 265 32.75 33.69 -1.12
C GLY A 265 33.56 32.80 -0.16
N ARG A 266 33.83 31.55 -0.53
CA ARG A 266 34.54 30.57 0.32
C ARG A 266 36.05 30.52 0.13
N TYR A 267 36.54 30.75 -1.08
CA TYR A 267 37.96 30.63 -1.45
C TYR A 267 38.59 31.97 -1.87
N GLY A 268 37.80 33.04 -1.98
CA GLY A 268 38.25 34.35 -2.44
C GLY A 268 38.23 34.50 -3.97
N SER A 269 38.64 35.69 -4.43
CA SER A 269 38.82 36.01 -5.85
C SER A 269 40.23 36.57 -6.05
N PRO A 270 41.04 36.03 -6.98
CA PRO A 270 40.73 34.96 -7.94
C PRO A 270 40.66 33.57 -7.29
N LEU A 271 39.91 32.66 -7.93
CA LEU A 271 39.75 31.28 -7.47
C LEU A 271 41.02 30.44 -7.72
N PRO A 272 41.43 29.55 -6.80
CA PRO A 272 42.51 28.59 -7.04
C PRO A 272 42.20 27.64 -8.20
N GLY A 273 43.22 27.30 -9.01
CA GLY A 273 43.05 26.45 -10.20
C GLY A 273 42.47 25.06 -9.90
N GLU A 274 42.83 24.47 -8.75
CA GLU A 274 42.27 23.18 -8.30
C GLU A 274 40.76 23.26 -8.04
N VAL A 275 40.29 24.37 -7.43
CA VAL A 275 38.87 24.61 -7.16
C VAL A 275 38.10 24.74 -8.46
N VAL A 276 38.62 25.54 -9.42
CA VAL A 276 38.00 25.72 -10.74
C VAL A 276 37.92 24.39 -11.50
N ALA A 277 39.02 23.64 -11.55
CA ALA A 277 39.07 22.35 -12.25
C ALA A 277 38.08 21.34 -11.65
N ARG A 278 37.97 21.28 -10.32
CA ARG A 278 37.01 20.40 -9.65
C ARG A 278 35.58 20.85 -9.88
N LEU A 279 35.31 22.15 -9.79
CA LEU A 279 33.97 22.71 -9.94
C LEU A 279 33.40 22.46 -11.34
N GLU A 280 34.18 22.75 -12.40
CA GLU A 280 33.78 22.48 -13.79
C GLU A 280 33.53 20.99 -14.03
N ARG A 281 34.37 20.11 -13.47
CA ARG A 281 34.18 18.66 -13.58
C ARG A 281 32.88 18.19 -12.93
N GLU A 282 32.60 18.64 -11.71
CA GLU A 282 31.36 18.29 -11.02
C GLU A 282 30.12 18.82 -11.76
N LEU A 283 30.14 20.10 -12.16
CA LEU A 283 29.06 20.73 -12.92
C LEU A 283 28.77 20.00 -14.24
N ALA A 284 29.81 19.60 -14.99
CA ALA A 284 29.64 18.84 -16.22
C ALA A 284 28.96 17.48 -15.98
N ILE A 285 29.30 16.78 -14.89
CA ILE A 285 28.67 15.50 -14.54
C ILE A 285 27.22 15.71 -14.10
N ILE A 286 26.94 16.74 -13.31
CA ILE A 286 25.59 17.07 -12.82
C ILE A 286 24.66 17.42 -13.98
N ALA A 287 25.12 18.30 -14.88
CA ALA A 287 24.38 18.69 -16.09
C ALA A 287 24.18 17.49 -17.02
N GLY A 288 25.23 16.69 -17.27
CA GLY A 288 25.15 15.49 -18.11
C GLY A 288 24.19 14.42 -17.60
N LYS A 289 23.86 14.42 -16.30
CA LYS A 289 22.85 13.53 -15.70
C LYS A 289 21.47 14.20 -15.50
N GLY A 290 21.34 15.50 -15.78
CA GLY A 290 20.10 16.24 -15.61
C GLY A 290 19.71 16.45 -14.14
N PHE A 291 20.69 16.57 -13.23
CA PHE A 291 20.44 16.76 -11.79
C PHE A 291 20.52 18.22 -11.33
N SER A 292 20.69 19.18 -12.23
CA SER A 292 20.90 20.58 -11.85
C SER A 292 19.72 21.19 -11.09
N SER A 293 18.47 20.91 -11.52
CA SER A 293 17.28 21.39 -10.81
C SER A 293 17.17 20.81 -9.40
N TYR A 294 17.64 19.57 -9.20
CA TYR A 294 17.67 18.93 -7.89
C TYR A 294 18.57 19.69 -6.90
N PHE A 295 19.79 20.08 -7.32
CA PHE A 295 20.69 20.88 -6.47
C PHE A 295 20.09 22.25 -6.12
N LEU A 296 19.43 22.91 -7.07
CA LEU A 296 18.82 24.23 -6.85
C LEU A 296 17.62 24.16 -5.90
N VAL A 297 16.81 23.11 -5.99
CA VAL A 297 15.72 22.88 -5.03
C VAL A 297 16.26 22.55 -3.64
N VAL A 298 17.32 21.75 -3.53
CA VAL A 298 17.94 21.47 -2.23
C VAL A 298 18.56 22.72 -1.63
N GLU A 299 19.23 23.56 -2.43
CA GLU A 299 19.72 24.89 -2.00
C GLU A 299 18.58 25.75 -1.46
N ASP A 300 17.44 25.85 -2.16
CA ASP A 300 16.25 26.59 -1.72
C ASP A 300 15.69 26.07 -0.39
N ILE A 301 15.65 24.74 -0.19
CA ILE A 301 15.19 24.14 1.07
C ILE A 301 16.16 24.45 2.22
N VAL A 302 17.45 24.29 1.97
CA VAL A 302 18.52 24.55 2.94
C VAL A 302 18.53 26.02 3.36
N GLY A 303 18.33 26.95 2.43
CA GLY A 303 18.34 28.40 2.69
C GLY A 303 17.28 28.89 3.69
N ARG A 304 16.32 28.04 4.08
CA ARG A 304 15.25 28.37 5.05
C ARG A 304 15.70 28.31 6.50
N SER A 305 16.85 27.69 6.77
CA SER A 305 17.43 27.61 8.11
C SER A 305 18.94 27.88 8.04
N PRO A 306 19.48 28.71 8.95
CA PRO A 306 20.93 28.88 9.06
C PRO A 306 21.61 27.71 9.78
N ARG A 307 20.86 26.84 10.49
CA ARG A 307 21.36 25.76 11.34
C ARG A 307 21.20 24.40 10.67
N ILE A 308 22.12 24.11 9.75
CA ILE A 308 22.12 22.88 8.97
C ILE A 308 23.39 22.06 9.14
N CYS A 309 23.28 20.75 8.93
CA CYS A 309 24.40 19.85 8.75
C CYS A 309 24.14 18.91 7.57
N GLY A 310 24.90 19.04 6.49
CA GLY A 310 24.87 18.08 5.40
C GLY A 310 25.49 16.74 5.83
N ARG A 311 24.88 15.62 5.47
CA ARG A 311 25.35 14.28 5.83
C ARG A 311 25.50 13.36 4.62
N GLY A 312 26.09 12.20 4.86
CA GLY A 312 26.24 11.17 3.83
C GLY A 312 27.17 11.58 2.69
N SER A 313 26.89 11.08 1.49
CA SER A 313 27.78 11.26 0.34
C SER A 313 27.73 12.68 -0.27
N GLY A 314 26.65 13.45 -0.05
CA GLY A 314 26.52 14.83 -0.53
C GLY A 314 27.65 15.75 -0.05
N ALA A 315 28.27 15.47 1.10
CA ALA A 315 29.43 16.21 1.63
C ALA A 315 30.69 16.12 0.74
N ALA A 316 30.75 15.18 -0.19
CA ALA A 316 31.88 15.04 -1.10
C ALA A 316 31.81 15.95 -2.35
N SER A 317 30.70 16.68 -2.53
CA SER A 317 30.52 17.60 -3.66
C SER A 317 30.99 19.01 -3.32
N LEU A 318 31.87 19.54 -4.16
CA LEU A 318 32.29 20.94 -4.12
C LEU A 318 31.14 21.86 -4.51
N VAL A 319 30.31 21.46 -5.49
CA VAL A 319 29.10 22.23 -5.86
C VAL A 319 28.17 22.37 -4.65
N ALA A 320 27.87 21.28 -3.95
CA ALA A 320 27.01 21.33 -2.75
C ALA A 320 27.63 22.20 -1.64
N TYR A 321 28.95 22.13 -1.44
CA TYR A 321 29.66 22.99 -0.50
C TYR A 321 29.54 24.47 -0.88
N CYS A 322 29.77 24.82 -2.14
CA CYS A 322 29.69 26.18 -2.67
C CYS A 322 28.29 26.78 -2.52
N LEU A 323 27.23 26.00 -2.72
CA LEU A 323 25.83 26.44 -2.53
C LEU A 323 25.41 26.53 -1.05
N GLY A 324 26.27 26.12 -0.11
CA GLY A 324 25.92 26.10 1.32
C GLY A 324 25.06 24.91 1.73
N ILE A 325 24.79 23.95 0.85
CA ILE A 325 24.07 22.71 1.17
C ILE A 325 24.86 21.88 2.19
N THR A 326 26.19 21.90 2.08
CA THR A 326 27.09 21.24 3.02
C THR A 326 28.10 22.23 3.59
N ASN A 327 28.57 21.94 4.80
CA ASN A 327 29.50 22.80 5.54
C ASN A 327 30.95 22.26 5.54
N VAL A 328 31.19 21.12 4.89
CA VAL A 328 32.48 20.43 4.85
C VAL A 328 33.17 20.67 3.51
N CYS A 329 34.37 21.25 3.53
CA CYS A 329 35.16 21.49 2.32
C CYS A 329 35.74 20.19 1.77
N PRO A 330 35.30 19.70 0.59
CA PRO A 330 35.72 18.40 0.08
C PRO A 330 37.19 18.38 -0.36
N ILE A 331 37.73 19.50 -0.85
CA ILE A 331 39.15 19.60 -1.22
C ILE A 331 40.04 19.46 0.02
N LYS A 332 39.73 20.21 1.09
CA LYS A 332 40.50 20.20 2.35
C LYS A 332 40.59 18.81 2.97
N PHE A 333 39.52 18.02 2.88
CA PHE A 333 39.44 16.69 3.46
C PHE A 333 39.61 15.55 2.44
N ASN A 334 40.02 15.87 1.20
CA ASN A 334 40.23 14.93 0.11
C ASN A 334 39.05 13.96 -0.10
N LEU A 335 37.85 14.52 -0.21
CA LEU A 335 36.61 13.77 -0.43
C LEU A 335 36.35 13.54 -1.93
N TYR A 336 35.95 12.32 -2.28
CA TYR A 336 35.75 11.87 -3.66
C TYR A 336 34.30 12.08 -4.12
N PHE A 337 34.08 12.94 -5.10
CA PHE A 337 32.76 13.26 -5.67
C PHE A 337 32.10 12.03 -6.31
N GLU A 338 32.89 11.11 -6.86
CA GLU A 338 32.41 9.90 -7.52
C GLU A 338 31.74 8.91 -6.54
N ARG A 339 32.01 9.06 -5.24
CA ARG A 339 31.27 8.35 -4.19
C ARG A 339 29.84 8.86 -4.06
N PHE A 340 29.60 10.12 -4.43
CA PHE A 340 28.28 10.74 -4.44
C PHE A 340 27.57 10.53 -5.77
N ILE A 341 28.17 11.01 -6.87
CA ILE A 341 27.64 10.83 -8.22
C ILE A 341 28.65 10.06 -9.05
N ASN A 342 28.36 8.79 -9.30
CA ASN A 342 29.16 7.96 -10.19
C ASN A 342 28.67 8.14 -11.65
N PRO A 343 29.54 8.57 -12.58
CA PRO A 343 29.17 8.73 -14.00
C PRO A 343 28.57 7.46 -14.62
N GLN A 344 29.04 6.28 -14.22
CA GLN A 344 28.62 4.98 -14.76
C GLN A 344 27.32 4.44 -14.14
N ARG A 345 26.81 5.04 -13.06
CA ARG A 345 25.55 4.64 -12.43
C ARG A 345 24.40 5.51 -12.89
N VAL A 346 23.21 4.91 -12.96
CA VAL A 346 21.96 5.60 -13.33
C VAL A 346 21.18 6.05 -12.08
N ASP A 347 21.57 5.58 -10.90
CA ASP A 347 20.91 5.91 -9.64
C ASP A 347 20.95 7.43 -9.37
N PRO A 348 19.81 8.05 -9.01
CA PRO A 348 19.80 9.43 -8.55
C PRO A 348 20.66 9.62 -7.30
N PRO A 349 21.33 10.79 -7.14
CA PRO A 349 22.04 11.12 -5.92
C PRO A 349 21.08 11.32 -4.75
N ASP A 350 21.56 11.06 -3.54
CA ASP A 350 20.83 11.30 -2.31
C ASP A 350 21.55 12.35 -1.45
N ILE A 351 20.92 13.51 -1.28
CA ILE A 351 21.37 14.60 -0.42
C ILE A 351 20.49 14.66 0.81
N ASP A 352 21.02 14.11 1.89
CA ASP A 352 20.43 14.23 3.21
C ASP A 352 20.93 15.50 3.93
N VAL A 353 19.99 16.26 4.50
CA VAL A 353 20.27 17.46 5.28
C VAL A 353 19.63 17.32 6.66
N ASP A 354 20.43 17.49 7.71
CA ASP A 354 19.95 17.59 9.08
C ASP A 354 19.65 19.06 9.42
N PHE A 355 18.46 19.31 9.95
CA PHE A 355 18.03 20.61 10.49
C PHE A 355 17.97 20.55 12.02
N ALA A 356 18.12 21.71 12.67
CA ALA A 356 17.87 21.82 14.11
C ALA A 356 16.45 21.35 14.45
N TRP A 357 16.30 20.57 15.52
CA TRP A 357 15.05 19.88 15.86
C TRP A 357 13.87 20.84 16.09
N ASP A 358 14.17 22.07 16.55
CA ASP A 358 13.23 23.15 16.84
C ASP A 358 12.81 23.95 15.60
N GLU A 359 13.56 23.87 14.49
CA GLU A 359 13.25 24.54 13.21
C GLU A 359 12.72 23.58 12.14
N ARG A 360 13.07 22.30 12.25
CA ARG A 360 12.81 21.26 11.24
C ARG A 360 11.35 21.21 10.78
N ASP A 361 10.41 21.25 11.73
CA ASP A 361 9.00 21.07 11.41
C ASP A 361 8.47 22.28 10.61
N GLY A 362 8.95 23.50 10.91
CA GLY A 362 8.64 24.70 10.13
C GLY A 362 9.24 24.67 8.73
N VAL A 363 10.46 24.12 8.57
CA VAL A 363 11.06 23.88 7.25
C VAL A 363 10.19 22.91 6.45
N ILE A 364 9.80 21.77 7.02
CA ILE A 364 8.94 20.78 6.35
C ILE A 364 7.62 21.41 5.90
N GLU A 365 6.93 22.14 6.79
CA GLU A 365 5.67 22.79 6.47
C GLU A 365 5.83 23.81 5.32
N SER A 366 6.90 24.61 5.36
CA SER A 366 7.16 25.59 4.31
C SER A 366 7.41 24.94 2.94
N VAL A 367 8.09 23.77 2.90
CA VAL A 367 8.35 23.01 1.68
C VAL A 367 7.06 22.42 1.14
N LEU A 368 6.25 21.79 2.00
CA LEU A 368 4.95 21.24 1.62
C LEU A 368 4.00 22.33 1.07
N ARG A 369 4.06 23.55 1.62
CA ARG A 369 3.28 24.69 1.14
C ARG A 369 3.76 25.20 -0.22
N GLN A 370 5.07 25.37 -0.42
CA GLN A 370 5.62 25.85 -1.69
C GLN A 370 5.39 24.85 -2.83
N TYR A 371 5.55 23.56 -2.55
CA TYR A 371 5.39 22.49 -3.53
C TYR A 371 4.05 21.76 -3.36
N GLN A 372 2.98 22.49 -3.01
CA GLN A 372 1.67 21.91 -2.77
C GLN A 372 1.19 21.08 -3.99
N GLY A 373 0.69 19.87 -3.72
CA GLY A 373 0.28 18.92 -4.76
C GLY A 373 1.44 18.18 -5.45
N ARG A 374 2.69 18.52 -5.14
CA ARG A 374 3.92 17.90 -5.68
C ARG A 374 4.88 17.40 -4.59
N ALA A 375 4.63 17.73 -3.33
CA ALA A 375 5.40 17.27 -2.18
C ALA A 375 4.52 16.55 -1.15
N ALA A 376 5.06 15.48 -0.57
CA ALA A 376 4.46 14.70 0.50
C ALA A 376 5.56 14.02 1.33
N MET A 377 5.23 13.61 2.56
CA MET A 377 6.12 12.80 3.38
C MET A 377 6.11 11.34 2.91
N VAL A 378 7.27 10.68 2.93
CA VAL A 378 7.38 9.26 2.64
C VAL A 378 6.76 8.45 3.79
N ALA A 379 5.79 7.61 3.47
CA ALA A 379 5.14 6.74 4.44
C ALA A 379 6.01 5.53 4.79
N THR A 380 5.93 5.07 6.05
CA THR A 380 6.57 3.83 6.52
C THR A 380 5.51 2.82 6.93
N HIS A 381 5.54 1.61 6.36
CA HIS A 381 4.67 0.52 6.76
C HIS A 381 5.27 -0.25 7.94
N ILE A 382 4.56 -0.25 9.07
CA ILE A 382 4.99 -0.96 10.29
C ILE A 382 4.36 -2.35 10.29
N PHE A 383 5.18 -3.38 10.09
CA PHE A 383 4.74 -4.77 10.16
C PHE A 383 4.85 -5.34 11.59
N PHE A 384 4.00 -6.32 11.89
CA PHE A 384 4.07 -7.06 13.15
C PHE A 384 5.44 -7.72 13.34
N GLN A 385 6.14 -7.31 14.39
CA GLN A 385 7.33 -8.01 14.87
C GLN A 385 6.90 -9.25 15.69
N GLY A 386 7.76 -10.26 15.78
CA GLY A 386 7.39 -11.56 16.38
C GLY A 386 6.79 -11.47 17.80
N ARG A 387 7.38 -10.65 18.68
CA ARG A 387 6.82 -10.43 20.04
C ARG A 387 5.47 -9.70 20.03
N MET A 388 5.26 -8.78 19.09
CA MET A 388 3.99 -8.06 18.93
C MET A 388 2.91 -9.00 18.41
N ALA A 389 3.21 -9.82 17.41
CA ALA A 389 2.27 -10.81 16.87
C ALA A 389 1.75 -11.75 17.97
N ILE A 390 2.65 -12.31 18.78
CA ILE A 390 2.26 -13.20 19.89
C ILE A 390 1.39 -12.46 20.92
N ARG A 391 1.76 -11.22 21.26
CA ARG A 391 1.01 -10.41 22.22
C ARG A 391 -0.41 -10.10 21.75
N GLU A 392 -0.57 -9.63 20.51
CA GLU A 392 -1.89 -9.28 19.99
C GLU A 392 -2.79 -10.50 19.80
N VAL A 393 -2.23 -11.62 19.33
CA VAL A 393 -2.97 -12.89 19.26
C VAL A 393 -3.43 -13.31 20.66
N ALA A 394 -2.55 -13.28 21.67
CA ALA A 394 -2.91 -13.67 23.03
C ALA A 394 -4.04 -12.81 23.63
N LYS A 395 -4.06 -11.50 23.36
CA LYS A 395 -5.16 -10.61 23.79
C LYS A 395 -6.49 -11.00 23.14
N VAL A 396 -6.48 -11.34 21.86
CA VAL A 396 -7.69 -11.78 21.12
C VAL A 396 -8.30 -13.06 21.72
N TYR A 397 -7.45 -13.94 22.27
CA TYR A 397 -7.88 -15.12 23.02
C TYR A 397 -8.24 -14.83 24.49
N GLY A 398 -8.18 -13.57 24.94
CA GLY A 398 -8.60 -13.15 26.28
C GLY A 398 -7.55 -13.34 27.38
N LEU A 399 -6.27 -13.56 27.04
CA LEU A 399 -5.22 -13.75 28.04
C LEU A 399 -4.89 -12.44 28.79
N PRO A 400 -4.72 -12.46 30.12
CA PRO A 400 -4.34 -11.27 30.90
C PRO A 400 -2.97 -10.71 30.49
N ALA A 401 -2.85 -9.38 30.51
CA ALA A 401 -1.61 -8.69 30.12
C ALA A 401 -0.37 -9.16 30.92
N GLN A 402 -0.55 -9.53 32.19
CA GLN A 402 0.53 -10.04 33.04
C GLN A 402 1.08 -11.38 32.54
N GLU A 403 0.21 -12.31 32.15
CA GLU A 403 0.60 -13.61 31.61
C GLU A 403 1.30 -13.45 30.26
N ILE A 404 0.76 -12.60 29.39
CA ILE A 404 1.38 -12.29 28.10
C ILE A 404 2.78 -11.70 28.32
N LYS A 405 2.93 -10.78 29.28
CA LYS A 405 4.22 -10.17 29.62
C LYS A 405 5.21 -11.21 30.14
N ARG A 406 4.77 -12.15 30.98
CA ARG A 406 5.59 -13.26 31.49
C ARG A 406 6.16 -14.07 30.33
N VAL A 407 5.32 -14.51 29.39
CA VAL A 407 5.78 -15.29 28.22
C VAL A 407 6.67 -14.48 27.29
N THR A 408 6.22 -13.28 26.89
CA THR A 408 6.90 -12.49 25.86
C THR A 408 8.27 -11.94 26.27
N ARG A 409 8.55 -11.83 27.57
CA ARG A 409 9.88 -11.43 28.10
C ARG A 409 10.96 -12.48 27.86
N HIS A 410 10.60 -13.76 27.90
CA HIS A 410 11.54 -14.87 27.70
C HIS A 410 11.83 -15.16 26.23
N LEU A 411 11.07 -14.57 25.32
CA LEU A 411 11.30 -14.77 23.89
C LEU A 411 12.55 -14.00 23.45
N PRO A 412 13.45 -14.60 22.66
CA PRO A 412 14.57 -13.87 22.09
C PRO A 412 14.08 -12.74 21.18
N TRP A 413 14.97 -11.80 20.85
CA TRP A 413 14.69 -10.85 19.78
C TRP A 413 14.55 -11.61 18.46
N LEU A 414 13.31 -11.82 18.03
CA LEU A 414 12.97 -12.37 16.73
C LEU A 414 13.20 -11.26 15.69
N ARG A 415 14.43 -11.13 15.17
CA ARG A 415 14.70 -10.29 14.00
C ARG A 415 14.40 -11.09 12.72
N GLY A 416 13.61 -10.49 11.83
CA GLY A 416 13.37 -10.97 10.46
C GLY A 416 11.88 -11.01 10.10
N PRO A 417 11.50 -10.71 8.84
CA PRO A 417 10.15 -10.92 8.35
C PRO A 417 9.78 -12.41 8.42
N VAL A 418 8.52 -12.72 8.76
CA VAL A 418 8.00 -14.10 8.82
C VAL A 418 7.63 -14.61 7.41
N GLU A 419 8.36 -14.20 6.37
CA GLU A 419 8.14 -14.68 5.01
C GLU A 419 9.17 -15.75 4.66
N GLY A 420 8.69 -16.94 4.27
CA GLY A 420 9.51 -18.02 3.75
C GLY A 420 10.41 -18.68 4.81
N HIS A 421 9.89 -19.70 5.48
CA HIS A 421 10.63 -20.78 6.15
C HIS A 421 11.82 -20.46 7.10
N THR A 422 12.11 -19.21 7.47
CA THR A 422 13.33 -18.90 8.26
C THR A 422 13.14 -18.07 9.55
N GLY A 423 11.93 -17.59 9.86
CA GLY A 423 11.75 -16.73 11.06
C GLY A 423 11.37 -17.44 12.36
N PHE A 424 10.42 -18.37 12.32
CA PHE A 424 9.80 -18.94 13.54
C PHE A 424 10.12 -20.43 13.74
N TYR A 425 10.20 -21.20 12.66
CA TYR A 425 10.39 -22.65 12.70
C TYR A 425 11.84 -23.10 12.98
N PRO A 426 12.90 -22.47 12.44
CA PRO A 426 14.27 -22.92 12.73
C PRO A 426 14.69 -22.64 14.19
N LYS A 427 14.16 -21.59 14.81
CA LYS A 427 14.46 -21.25 16.22
C LYS A 427 13.67 -22.08 17.24
N ARG A 428 12.66 -22.84 16.81
CA ARG A 428 11.99 -23.83 17.68
C ARG A 428 12.87 -25.06 17.91
N GLN A 429 13.71 -25.42 16.94
CA GLN A 429 14.72 -26.48 17.07
C GLN A 429 15.94 -26.05 17.89
N ALA A 430 16.16 -24.74 18.05
CA ALA A 430 17.22 -24.18 18.89
C ALA A 430 16.78 -23.94 20.35
N LEU A 431 15.54 -24.26 20.72
CA LEU A 431 15.12 -24.27 22.12
C LEU A 431 15.73 -25.51 22.78
N PRO A 432 16.41 -25.39 23.94
CA PRO A 432 16.99 -26.53 24.61
C PRO A 432 15.92 -27.61 24.90
N PRO A 433 16.25 -28.91 24.76
CA PRO A 433 15.34 -29.98 25.15
C PRO A 433 14.99 -29.80 26.62
N GLY A 434 13.73 -29.47 26.93
CA GLY A 434 13.30 -29.19 28.31
C GLY A 434 12.96 -27.74 28.62
N ALA A 435 12.95 -26.81 27.64
CA ALA A 435 12.25 -25.52 27.79
C ALA A 435 10.71 -25.74 27.84
N LYS A 436 10.23 -26.42 28.89
CA LYS A 436 8.86 -26.33 29.32
C LYS A 436 8.67 -24.90 29.80
N ALA A 437 8.13 -24.04 28.94
CA ALA A 437 7.33 -22.97 29.50
C ALA A 437 6.25 -23.69 30.32
N ASP A 438 6.16 -23.40 31.62
CA ASP A 438 4.99 -23.72 32.44
C ASP A 438 3.79 -22.93 31.90
N LEU A 439 3.39 -23.29 30.69
CA LEU A 439 2.08 -23.07 30.16
C LEU A 439 1.31 -24.23 30.74
N ALA A 440 0.39 -23.93 31.67
CA ALA A 440 -0.66 -24.87 32.00
C ALA A 440 -1.19 -25.46 30.68
N PRO A 441 -1.40 -26.78 30.59
CA PRO A 441 -1.99 -27.35 29.40
C PRO A 441 -3.27 -26.55 29.10
N PRO A 442 -3.53 -26.16 27.84
CA PRO A 442 -4.82 -25.59 27.51
C PRO A 442 -5.88 -26.53 28.08
N PRO A 443 -6.95 -26.01 28.71
CA PRO A 443 -7.99 -26.87 29.26
C PRO A 443 -8.38 -27.86 28.17
N GLY A 444 -8.30 -29.15 28.52
CA GLY A 444 -8.42 -30.25 27.58
C GLY A 444 -9.73 -30.21 26.78
N PRO A 445 -9.98 -31.17 25.88
CA PRO A 445 -11.12 -31.14 24.97
C PRO A 445 -12.51 -31.28 25.63
N ARG A 446 -12.63 -31.06 26.93
CA ARG A 446 -13.88 -30.96 27.68
C ARG A 446 -14.05 -29.50 28.13
N CYS A 447 -15.11 -28.85 27.67
CA CYS A 447 -15.46 -27.42 27.82
C CYS A 447 -15.03 -26.47 26.69
N TRP A 448 -14.88 -26.98 25.47
CA TRP A 448 -15.05 -26.15 24.27
C TRP A 448 -16.41 -26.48 23.67
N PRO A 449 -17.36 -25.53 23.54
CA PRO A 449 -18.52 -25.77 22.71
C PRO A 449 -18.00 -26.08 21.32
N LYS A 450 -18.22 -27.30 20.84
CA LYS A 450 -18.11 -27.59 19.42
C LYS A 450 -19.03 -26.58 18.73
N LEU A 451 -18.47 -25.54 18.12
CA LEU A 451 -19.18 -24.72 17.15
C LEU A 451 -19.52 -25.64 15.98
N ARG A 452 -20.62 -26.39 16.13
CA ARG A 452 -21.29 -27.02 15.00
C ARG A 452 -21.83 -25.87 14.15
N PRO A 453 -21.59 -25.85 12.83
CA PRO A 453 -22.23 -24.90 11.96
C PRO A 453 -23.71 -25.27 11.87
N SER A 454 -24.59 -24.63 12.64
CA SER A 454 -26.03 -24.73 12.44
C SER A 454 -26.44 -23.77 11.32
N TRP A 455 -26.10 -24.11 10.08
CA TRP A 455 -26.62 -23.44 8.89
C TRP A 455 -27.65 -24.37 8.23
N ALA A 456 -28.88 -24.39 8.75
CA ALA A 456 -30.06 -24.92 8.06
C ALA A 456 -31.36 -24.41 8.74
N SER A 457 -32.02 -23.47 8.05
CA SER A 457 -33.44 -23.03 8.08
C SER A 457 -34.27 -22.86 9.38
N PRO A 458 -35.27 -21.95 9.36
CA PRO A 458 -35.94 -21.45 10.56
C PRO A 458 -37.19 -22.27 10.91
N ALA A 459 -37.42 -22.50 12.20
CA ALA A 459 -38.74 -22.86 12.71
C ALA A 459 -38.96 -22.28 14.12
N THR A 460 -40.10 -21.62 14.22
CA THR A 460 -40.83 -21.10 15.38
C THR A 460 -40.77 -21.94 16.66
N SER A 461 -40.59 -21.28 17.81
CA SER A 461 -41.52 -21.36 18.96
C SER A 461 -41.02 -20.52 20.15
N ALA A 462 -41.95 -19.78 20.74
CA ALA A 462 -41.80 -18.93 21.92
C ALA A 462 -41.50 -19.71 23.21
N CYS A 463 -40.85 -19.05 24.18
CA CYS A 463 -41.35 -18.97 25.55
C CYS A 463 -40.57 -17.96 26.41
N THR A 464 -41.37 -17.19 27.14
CA THR A 464 -41.12 -16.16 28.16
C THR A 464 -40.29 -16.64 29.36
N TRP A 465 -39.65 -15.73 30.10
CA TRP A 465 -40.00 -15.41 31.50
C TRP A 465 -39.29 -14.12 31.98
N ALA A 466 -40.02 -13.39 32.82
CA ALA A 466 -39.83 -12.02 33.25
C ALA A 466 -38.95 -11.88 34.52
N GLY A 467 -38.52 -10.64 34.80
CA GLY A 467 -37.92 -10.26 36.08
C GLY A 467 -37.49 -8.79 36.11
N TRP A 468 -38.45 -7.92 36.43
CA TRP A 468 -38.27 -6.47 36.62
C TRP A 468 -37.29 -6.11 37.74
N SER A 469 -36.55 -5.02 37.57
CA SER A 469 -36.70 -3.78 38.37
C SER A 469 -35.58 -2.77 38.07
N SER A 470 -35.97 -1.51 37.91
CA SER A 470 -35.12 -0.31 37.90
C SER A 470 -35.76 0.69 38.88
N PRO A 471 -35.16 1.87 39.11
CA PRO A 471 -33.93 2.19 39.82
C PRO A 471 -34.27 2.98 41.11
N PRO A 472 -33.32 3.71 41.74
CA PRO A 472 -33.51 5.16 41.68
C PRO A 472 -32.20 5.97 41.58
N ALA A 473 -32.30 7.10 40.88
CA ALA A 473 -31.49 8.30 41.07
C ALA A 473 -32.23 9.22 42.09
N PRO A 474 -31.60 10.27 42.63
CA PRO A 474 -31.13 11.42 41.85
C PRO A 474 -29.61 11.51 41.69
#